data_AF-A0A841R460-F1
#
_entry.id   AF-A0A841R460-F1
#
_cell.length_a   1.000
_cell.length_b   1.000
_cell.length_c   1.000
_cell.angle_alpha   90.00
_cell.angle_beta   90.00
_cell.angle_gamma   90.00
#
_symmetry.space_group_name_H-M   'P 1'
#
loop_
_entity.id
_entity.type
_entity.pdbx_description
1 polymer ?
#
loop_
_entity_poly.entity_id
_entity_poly.type
_entity_poly.pdbx_seq_one_letter_code
_entity_poly.pdbx_strand_id
1 'polypeptide(L)' 'MCYIPDGWIKDKRNEDEVRRLIATCMADLKFGNEEERAEARLKELGEDTILKELKKGTFAGF' A
#
# COMPACT_ATOMS: atom_id res chain seq x y z
N MET A 1 7.14 -1.41 -10.85
CA MET A 1 6.81 -2.65 -10.11
C MET A 1 7.27 -2.42 -8.68
N CYS A 2 6.35 -2.34 -7.73
CA CYS A 2 6.66 -1.95 -6.35
C CYS A 2 7.34 -3.10 -5.61
N TYR A 3 8.56 -2.89 -5.08
CA TYR A 3 9.21 -3.90 -4.26
C TYR A 3 8.68 -3.85 -2.82
N ILE A 4 8.12 -4.96 -2.36
CA ILE A 4 7.69 -5.13 -0.97
C ILE A 4 8.56 -6.23 -0.34
N PRO A 5 9.32 -5.93 0.74
CA PRO A 5 10.12 -6.93 1.42
C PRO A 5 9.28 -8.12 1.93
N ASP A 6 9.85 -9.33 1.85
CA ASP A 6 9.22 -10.53 2.42
C ASP A 6 9.10 -10.36 3.95
N GLY A 7 7.91 -10.67 4.49
CA GLY A 7 7.60 -10.47 5.91
C GLY A 7 7.02 -9.10 6.28
N TRP A 8 6.89 -8.15 5.33
CA TRP A 8 6.08 -6.95 5.56
C TRP A 8 4.59 -7.26 5.49
N ILE A 9 4.20 -8.07 4.50
CA ILE A 9 2.84 -8.56 4.33
C ILE A 9 2.61 -9.64 5.39
N LYS A 10 1.68 -9.40 6.31
CA LYS A 10 1.39 -10.34 7.41
C LYS A 10 0.78 -11.62 6.91
N ASP A 11 -0.16 -11.51 5.98
CA ASP A 11 -0.86 -12.64 5.39
C ASP A 11 -0.61 -12.69 3.88
N LYS A 12 0.11 -13.73 3.42
CA LYS A 12 0.42 -13.91 1.99
C LYS A 12 -0.83 -14.04 1.11
N ARG A 13 -1.99 -14.37 1.68
CA ARG A 13 -3.27 -14.39 0.94
C ARG A 13 -3.73 -13.00 0.53
N ASN A 14 -3.31 -11.97 1.26
CA ASN A 14 -3.63 -10.58 0.99
C ASN A 14 -2.59 -9.91 0.08
N GLU A 15 -1.54 -10.62 -0.36
CA GLU A 15 -0.43 -10.03 -1.11
C GLU A 15 -0.88 -9.32 -2.39
N ASP A 16 -1.75 -9.94 -3.18
CA ASP A 16 -2.31 -9.34 -4.40
C ASP A 16 -3.14 -8.08 -4.10
N GLU A 17 -3.98 -8.12 -3.05
CA GLU A 17 -4.78 -6.96 -2.64
C GLU A 17 -3.89 -5.81 -2.16
N VAL A 18 -2.93 -6.11 -1.27
CA VAL A 18 -1.97 -5.13 -0.73
C VAL A 18 -1.16 -4.47 -1.84
N ARG A 19 -0.63 -5.25 -2.80
CA ARG A 19 0.11 -4.71 -3.95
C ARG A 19 -0.75 -3.78 -4.80
N ARG A 20 -2.03 -4.13 -4.99
CA ARG A 20 -2.98 -3.31 -5.73
C ARG A 20 -3.27 -1.99 -5.01
N LEU A 21 -3.48 -2.04 -3.70
CA LEU A 21 -3.72 -0.85 -2.86
C LEU A 21 -2.52 0.10 -2.88
N ILE A 22 -1.30 -0.43 -2.73
CA ILE A 22 -0.05 0.34 -2.84
C ILE A 22 0.05 0.98 -4.22
N ALA A 23 -0.25 0.24 -5.29
CA ALA A 23 -0.22 0.77 -6.65
C ALA A 23 -1.25 1.90 -6.83
N THR A 24 -2.45 1.79 -6.25
CA THR A 24 -3.45 2.86 -6.24
C THR A 24 -2.94 4.11 -5.52
N CYS A 25 -2.33 3.96 -4.33
CA CYS A 25 -1.71 5.08 -3.61
C CYS A 25 -0.57 5.73 -4.40
N MET A 26 0.30 4.94 -5.03
CA MET A 26 1.45 5.46 -5.79
C MET A 26 1.09 6.07 -7.13
N ALA A 27 0.00 5.62 -7.76
CA ALA A 27 -0.37 6.06 -9.09
C ALA A 27 -0.77 7.55 -9.14
N ASP A 28 -0.79 8.24 -7.99
CA ASP A 28 -1.18 9.66 -7.82
C ASP A 28 -2.39 9.97 -8.71
N LEU A 29 -3.35 9.02 -8.72
CA LEU A 29 -4.59 9.18 -9.44
C LEU A 29 -5.33 10.26 -8.68
N LYS A 30 -5.16 11.51 -9.14
CA LYS A 30 -5.79 12.75 -8.62
C LYS A 30 -7.32 12.76 -8.74
N PHE A 31 -7.96 11.59 -8.80
CA PHE A 31 -9.38 11.40 -8.92
C PHE A 31 -9.94 10.88 -7.59
N GLY A 32 -10.14 11.79 -6.62
CA GLY A 32 -10.96 11.55 -5.41
C GLY A 32 -10.23 10.94 -4.20
N ASN A 33 -10.99 10.33 -3.28
CA ASN A 33 -10.49 9.72 -2.03
C ASN A 33 -9.97 8.28 -2.21
N GLU A 34 -9.46 7.93 -3.39
CA GLU A 34 -8.96 6.56 -3.64
C GLU A 34 -7.73 6.23 -2.78
N GLU A 35 -6.81 7.19 -2.60
CA GLU A 35 -5.68 7.05 -1.68
C GLU A 35 -6.16 6.80 -0.25
N GLU A 36 -7.05 7.65 0.25
CA GLU A 36 -7.58 7.57 1.62
C GLU A 36 -8.32 6.24 1.86
N ARG A 37 -9.06 5.75 0.85
CA ARG A 37 -9.73 4.45 0.89
C ARG A 37 -8.74 3.30 0.87
N ALA A 38 -7.68 3.40 0.08
CA ALA A 38 -6.65 2.38 0.02
C ALA A 38 -5.86 2.31 1.33
N GLU A 39 -5.56 3.45 1.94
CA GLU A 39 -4.94 3.53 3.26
C GLU A 39 -5.84 2.91 4.34
N ALA A 40 -7.13 3.27 4.36
CA ALA A 40 -8.08 2.69 5.30
C ALA A 40 -8.12 1.16 5.18
N ARG A 41 -8.09 0.64 3.94
CA ARG A 41 -8.12 -0.80 3.69
C ARG A 41 -6.85 -1.51 4.15
N LEU A 42 -5.67 -0.95 3.88
CA LEU A 42 -4.40 -1.48 4.39
C LEU A 42 -4.39 -1.52 5.93
N LYS A 43 -5.04 -0.54 6.58
CA LYS A 43 -5.18 -0.50 8.04
C LYS A 43 -6.09 -1.61 8.56
N GLU A 44 -7.21 -1.89 7.88
CA GLU A 44 -8.09 -3.02 8.20
C GLU A 44 -7.38 -4.37 8.05
N LEU A 45 -6.47 -4.49 7.08
CA LEU A 45 -5.65 -5.69 6.87
C LEU A 45 -4.51 -5.83 7.90
N GLY A 46 -4.29 -4.82 8.76
CA GLY A 46 -3.22 -4.81 9.76
C GLY A 46 -1.82 -4.63 9.17
N GLU A 47 -1.75 -4.02 7.98
CA GLU A 47 -0.53 -3.74 7.20
C GLU A 47 0.07 -2.37 7.59
N ASP A 48 0.21 -2.13 8.90
CA ASP A 48 0.68 -0.84 9.46
C ASP A 48 2.09 -0.46 8.98
N THR A 49 2.96 -1.45 8.76
CA THR A 49 4.32 -1.24 8.24
C THR A 49 4.27 -0.64 6.84
N ILE A 50 3.43 -1.19 5.97
CA ILE A 50 3.28 -0.75 4.59
C ILE A 50 2.70 0.67 4.56
N LEU A 51 1.68 0.95 5.39
CA LEU A 51 1.12 2.29 5.54
C LEU A 51 2.16 3.32 5.95
N LYS A 52 3.01 2.99 6.92
CA LYS A 52 4.06 3.89 7.41
C LYS A 52 5.07 4.23 6.32
N GLU A 53 5.40 3.26 5.48
CA GLU A 53 6.38 3.41 4.39
C GLU A 53 5.78 4.07 3.14
N LEU A 54 4.48 3.86 2.88
CA LEU A 54 3.69 4.64 1.92
C LEU A 54 3.73 6.12 2.25
N LYS A 55 3.43 6.50 3.50
CA LYS A 55 3.46 7.91 3.96
C LYS A 55 4.84 8.56 3.90
N LYS A 56 5.90 7.75 4.04
CA LYS A 56 7.28 8.24 3.88
C LYS A 56 7.66 8.48 2.42
N GLY A 57 6.86 8.01 1.46
CA GLY A 57 7.21 8.02 0.04
C GLY A 57 8.25 6.97 -0.33
N THR A 58 8.50 5.97 0.53
CA THR A 58 9.49 4.90 0.29
C THR A 58 9.25 4.18 -1.03
N PHE A 59 7.98 4.05 -1.43
CA PHE A 59 7.59 3.37 -2.65
C PHE A 59 7.57 4.28 -3.90
N ALA A 60 7.60 5.60 -3.75
CA ALA A 60 7.62 6.56 -4.86
C ALA A 60 9.03 6.81 -5.43
N GLY A 61 10.07 6.19 -4.84
CA GLY A 61 11.48 6.38 -5.19
C GLY A 61 12.08 5.35 -6.15
N PHE A 62 11.28 4.49 -6.79
CA PHE A 62 11.72 3.46 -7.74
C PHE A 62 11.20 3.67 -9.15
#